data_AF-A0A6V7JSC5-F1
#
_entry.id   AF-A0A6V7JSC5-F1
#
_cell.length_a   1.000
_cell.length_b   1.000
_cell.length_c   1.000
_cell.angle_alpha   90.00
_cell.angle_beta   90.00
_cell.angle_gamma   90.00
#
_symmetry.space_group_name_H-M   'P 1'
#
loop_
_entity.id
_entity.type
_entity.pdbx_description
1 polymer ?
#
loop_
_entity_poly.entity_id
_entity_poly.type
_entity_poly.pdbx_seq_one_letter_code
_entity_poly.pdbx_strand_id
1 'polypeptide(L)' 'GDSGGALVCNGLAIGVLSSGCANPDDASIFSKISSHLDFIDGVINEKSSGATTV' A
#
# COMPACT_ATOMS: atom_id res chain seq x y z
N GLY A 1 -0.26 -10.71 12.48
CA GLY A 1 -1.31 -10.06 11.67
C GLY A 1 -0.60 -9.03 10.85
N ASP A 2 -0.20 -9.43 9.64
CA ASP A 2 0.82 -8.72 8.85
C ASP A 2 0.17 -7.79 7.81
N SER A 3 -1.16 -7.71 7.79
CA SER A 3 -1.93 -6.79 6.96
C SER A 3 -1.45 -5.35 7.16
N GLY A 4 -1.21 -4.65 6.05
CA GLY A 4 -0.57 -3.33 6.02
C GLY A 4 0.95 -3.39 5.79
N GLY A 5 1.58 -4.57 5.89
CA GLY A 5 3.00 -4.75 5.62
C GLY A 5 3.36 -4.51 4.14
N ALA A 6 4.55 -3.94 3.90
CA ALA A 6 5.01 -3.63 2.54
C ALA A 6 5.63 -4.85 1.86
N LEU A 7 5.18 -5.14 0.64
CA LEU A 7 5.88 -6.02 -0.30
C LEU A 7 6.96 -5.20 -1.02
N VAL A 8 8.23 -5.50 -0.73
CA VAL A 8 9.37 -4.78 -1.28
C VAL A 8 10.08 -5.63 -2.35
N CYS A 9 10.35 -5.04 -3.50
CA CYS A 9 11.17 -5.62 -4.56
C CYS A 9 12.24 -4.61 -4.98
N ASN A 10 13.52 -5.01 -4.98
CA ASN A 10 14.66 -4.14 -5.31
C ASN A 10 14.68 -2.81 -4.51
N GLY A 11 14.28 -2.85 -3.23
CA GLY A 11 14.21 -1.67 -2.38
C GLY A 11 12.99 -0.77 -2.61
N LEU A 12 12.11 -1.09 -3.57
CA LEU A 12 10.88 -0.37 -3.84
C LEU A 12 9.68 -1.10 -3.23
N ALA A 13 8.83 -0.37 -2.50
CA ALA A 13 7.53 -0.89 -2.07
C ALA A 13 6.59 -0.97 -3.28
N ILE A 14 6.19 -2.18 -3.66
CA ILE A 14 5.33 -2.45 -4.82
C ILE A 14 3.90 -2.84 -4.43
N GLY A 15 3.70 -3.31 -3.21
CA GLY A 15 2.39 -3.70 -2.71
C GLY A 15 2.24 -3.57 -1.21
N VAL A 16 0.99 -3.59 -0.74
CA VAL A 16 0.63 -3.62 0.68
C VAL A 16 -0.15 -4.89 0.95
N LEU A 17 0.25 -5.68 1.95
CA LEU A 17 -0.41 -6.94 2.27
C LEU A 17 -1.84 -6.66 2.72
N SER A 18 -2.81 -7.22 2.01
CA SER A 18 -4.23 -7.12 2.36
C SER A 18 -4.61 -8.33 3.21
N SER A 19 -4.53 -9.50 2.59
CA SER A 19 -4.87 -10.78 3.21
C SER A 19 -3.91 -11.85 2.71
N GLY A 20 -3.49 -12.70 3.63
CA GLY A 20 -2.60 -13.80 3.34
C GLY A 20 -2.50 -14.66 4.57
N CYS A 21 -2.45 -15.97 4.37
CA CYS A 21 -2.03 -16.93 5.37
C CYS A 21 -0.79 -17.62 4.81
N ALA A 22 0.11 -18.10 5.67
CA ALA A 22 1.34 -18.79 5.25
C ALA A 22 1.04 -20.22 4.74
N ASN A 23 0.08 -20.34 3.84
CA ASN A 23 -0.32 -21.58 3.18
C ASN A 23 0.39 -21.68 1.83
N PRO A 24 1.00 -22.82 1.49
CA PRO A 24 1.71 -23.00 0.22
C PRO A 24 0.77 -23.04 -0.99
N ASP A 25 -0.51 -23.38 -0.78
CA ASP A 25 -1.52 -23.49 -1.84
C ASP A 25 -2.29 -22.18 -2.09
N ASP A 26 -2.16 -21.19 -1.19
CA ASP A 26 -2.85 -19.90 -1.30
C ASP A 26 -1.86 -18.76 -1.54
N ALA A 27 -2.08 -18.02 -2.63
CA ALA A 27 -1.34 -16.79 -2.85
C ALA A 27 -1.78 -15.70 -1.86
N SER A 28 -0.81 -15.00 -1.25
CA SER A 28 -1.09 -13.77 -0.51
C SER A 28 -1.55 -12.66 -1.45
N ILE A 29 -2.57 -11.92 -1.05
CA ILE A 29 -3.19 -10.84 -1.82
C ILE A 29 -2.62 -9.50 -1.37
N PHE A 30 -2.14 -8.72 -2.34
CA PHE A 30 -1.56 -7.40 -2.10
C PHE A 30 -2.30 -6.31 -2.88
N SER A 31 -2.49 -5.16 -2.24
CA SER A 31 -2.92 -3.93 -2.91
C SER A 31 -1.74 -3.35 -3.69
N LYS A 32 -1.92 -3.16 -5.00
CA LYS A 32 -0.87 -2.63 -5.89
C LYS A 32 -0.65 -1.14 -5.63
N ILE A 33 0.56 -0.76 -5.21
CA ILE A 33 0.88 0.63 -4.87
C ILE A 33 0.82 1.54 -6.11
N SER A 34 1.31 1.07 -7.26
CA SER A 34 1.33 1.86 -8.50
C SER A 34 -0.05 2.33 -8.96
N SER A 35 -1.12 1.63 -8.57
CA SER A 35 -2.50 1.99 -8.91
C SER A 35 -3.08 3.11 -8.04
N HIS A 36 -2.38 3.50 -6.97
CA HIS A 36 -2.84 4.47 -5.98
C HIS A 36 -1.87 5.66 -5.85
N LEU A 37 -0.93 5.83 -6.77
CA LEU A 37 0.08 6.90 -6.69
C LEU A 37 -0.57 8.28 -6.62
N ASP A 38 -1.56 8.57 -7.46
CA ASP A 38 -2.27 9.86 -7.44
C ASP A 38 -2.90 10.16 -6.07
N PHE A 39 -3.49 9.15 -5.42
CA PHE A 39 -4.03 9.28 -4.07
C PHE A 39 -2.94 9.52 -3.03
N ILE A 40 -1.86 8.73 -3.09
CA ILE A 40 -0.74 8.83 -2.15
C ILE A 40 -0.08 10.21 -2.27
N ASP A 41 0.21 10.63 -3.49
CA ASP A 41 0.79 11.94 -3.80
C ASP A 41 -0.16 13.07 -3.42
N GLY A 42 -1.46 12.92 -3.68
CA GLY A 42 -2.49 13.84 -3.22
C GLY A 42 -2.44 14.02 -1.70
N VAL A 43 -2.53 12.95 -0.92
CA VAL A 43 -2.54 13.03 0.55
C VAL A 43 -1.23 13.58 1.12
N ILE A 44 -0.08 13.22 0.55
CA ILE A 44 1.23 13.67 1.02
C ILE A 44 1.44 15.15 0.69
N ASN A 45 1.08 15.57 -0.52
CA ASN A 45 1.36 16.93 -1.00
C ASN A 45 0.25 17.93 -0.64
N GLU A 46 -1.02 17.52 -0.56
CA GLU A 46 -2.12 18.35 -0.05
C GLU A 46 -1.92 18.71 1.42
N LYS A 47 -1.30 17.83 2.22
CA LYS A 47 -0.93 18.16 3.61
C LYS A 47 0.05 19.33 3.75
N SER A 48 0.69 19.79 2.68
CA SER A 48 1.56 20.97 2.70
C SER A 48 0.82 22.30 2.50
N SER A 49 -0.46 22.29 2.13
CA SER A 49 -1.31 23.49 2.05
C SER A 49 -2.64 23.16 2.71
N GLY A 50 -2.81 23.60 3.96
CA GLY A 50 -3.81 23.07 4.89
C GLY A 50 -5.24 22.89 4.37
N ALA A 51 -5.91 21.92 5.01
CA ALA A 51 -7.34 21.61 5.04
C ALA A 51 -7.90 20.70 3.93
N THR A 52 -8.36 19.50 4.31
CA THR A 52 -9.79 19.26 4.63
C THR A 52 -10.04 17.79 4.95
N THR A 53 -10.76 17.57 6.05
CA THR A 53 -11.34 16.30 6.50
C THR A 53 -12.41 15.82 5.52
N VAL A 54 -12.34 14.56 5.07
CA VAL A 54 -13.52 13.79 4.62
C VAL A 54 -13.94 12.82 5.71
#